data_AF-A0A950L7H8-F1
#
_entry.id   AF-A0A950L7H8-F1
#
_cell.length_a   1.000
_cell.length_b   1.000
_cell.length_c   1.000
_cell.angle_alpha   90.00
_cell.angle_beta   90.00
_cell.angle_gamma   90.00
#
_symmetry.space_group_name_H-M   'P 1'
#
loop_
_entity.id
_entity.type
_entity.pdbx_description
1 polymer ?
#
loop_
_entity_poly.entity_id
_entity_poly.type
_entity_poly.pdbx_seq_one_letter_code
_entity_poly.pdbx_strand_id
1 'polypeptide(L)' 'VFFSVLIGDPKETEEALNEAAGFLRNGLFKRLQIHTVPTLHFHFDRTTERAAEMNSLISRANAMRAVDEVAGEEPND' A
#
# COMPACT_ATOMS: atom_id res chain seq x y z
N VAL A 1 -6.68 11.24 0.58
CA VAL A 1 -6.99 10.37 -0.58
C VAL A 1 -5.77 9.48 -0.79
N PHE A 2 -5.96 8.17 -0.69
CA PHE A 2 -4.88 7.22 -0.98
C PHE A 2 -4.85 6.93 -2.48
N PHE A 3 -3.67 6.80 -3.05
CA PHE A 3 -3.50 6.47 -4.47
C PHE A 3 -2.40 5.42 -4.67
N SER A 4 -2.53 4.65 -5.73
CA SER A 4 -1.53 3.68 -6.19
C SER A 4 -1.04 4.06 -7.58
N VAL A 5 0.21 3.73 -7.89
CA VAL A 5 0.83 3.97 -9.19
C VAL A 5 1.09 2.62 -9.86
N LEU A 6 0.67 2.47 -11.12
CA LEU A 6 0.92 1.25 -11.89
C LEU A 6 2.33 1.26 -12.50
N ILE A 7 2.75 2.40 -13.04
CA ILE A 7 4.06 2.64 -13.66
C ILE A 7 4.48 4.08 -13.32
N GLY A 8 5.74 4.30 -12.93
CA GLY A 8 6.32 5.62 -12.66
C GLY A 8 6.72 5.83 -11.19
N ASP A 9 7.17 7.04 -10.87
CA ASP A 9 7.54 7.43 -9.50
C ASP A 9 6.31 7.91 -8.71
N PRO A 10 5.99 7.28 -7.57
CA PRO A 10 4.96 7.76 -6.65
C PRO A 10 5.12 9.21 -6.21
N LYS A 11 6.36 9.69 -6.04
CA LYS A 11 6.63 11.05 -5.58
C LYS A 11 6.27 12.08 -6.65
N GLU A 12 6.73 11.88 -7.88
CA GLU A 12 6.36 12.74 -9.02
C GLU A 12 4.85 12.73 -9.24
N THR A 13 4.22 11.58 -9.06
CA THR A 13 2.75 11.45 -9.14
C THR A 13 2.05 12.25 -8.02
N GLU A 14 2.57 12.19 -6.79
CA GLU A 14 2.04 12.97 -5.66
C GLU A 14 2.14 14.47 -5.92
N GLU A 15 3.28 14.94 -6.44
CA GLU A 15 3.51 16.33 -6.82
C GLU A 15 2.49 16.77 -7.89
N ALA A 16 2.34 16.00 -8.97
CA ALA A 16 1.38 16.28 -10.04
C ALA A 16 -0.08 16.29 -9.54
N LEU A 17 -0.45 15.39 -8.63
CA LEU A 17 -1.79 15.36 -8.02
C LEU A 17 -2.04 16.60 -7.14
N ASN A 18 -1.03 17.03 -6.39
CA ASN A 18 -1.12 18.25 -5.58
C ASN A 18 -1.25 19.49 -6.45
N GLU A 19 -0.53 19.58 -7.58
CA GLU A 19 -0.70 20.65 -8.57
C GLU A 19 -2.11 20.64 -9.18
N ALA A 20 -2.63 19.45 -9.51
CA ALA A 20 -3.97 19.28 -10.07
C ALA A 20 -5.11 19.35 -9.02
N ALA A 21 -4.80 19.54 -7.73
CA ALA A 21 -5.79 19.46 -6.65
C ALA A 21 -6.96 20.45 -6.84
N GLY A 22 -6.69 21.64 -7.39
CA GLY A 22 -7.73 22.62 -7.70
C GLY A 22 -8.72 22.14 -8.75
N PHE A 23 -8.21 21.52 -9.83
CA PHE A 23 -9.05 20.93 -10.88
C PHE A 23 -9.94 19.81 -10.31
N LEU A 24 -9.36 18.93 -9.49
CA LEU A 24 -10.09 17.83 -8.86
C LEU A 24 -11.16 18.34 -7.89
N ARG A 25 -10.85 19.34 -7.05
CA ARG A 25 -11.83 19.98 -6.14
C ARG A 25 -12.99 20.61 -6.92
N ASN A 26 -12.73 21.26 -8.04
CA ASN A 26 -13.77 21.82 -8.89
C ASN A 26 -14.69 20.74 -9.48
N GLY A 27 -14.13 19.60 -9.87
CA GLY A 27 -14.89 18.44 -10.31
C GLY A 27 -15.78 17.86 -9.21
N LEU A 28 -15.23 17.72 -8.00
CA LEU A 28 -15.97 17.23 -6.83
C LEU A 28 -17.08 18.19 -6.41
N PHE A 29 -16.84 19.51 -6.43
CA PHE A 29 -17.85 20.52 -6.08
C PHE A 29 -19.11 20.37 -6.93
N LYS A 30 -18.93 20.19 -8.25
CA LYS A 30 -20.05 20.01 -9.19
C LYS A 30 -20.83 18.71 -8.98
N ARG A 31 -20.20 17.67 -8.43
CA ARG A 31 -20.79 16.32 -8.31
C ARG A 31 -21.38 16.02 -6.93
N LEU A 32 -20.76 16.54 -5.87
CA LEU A 32 -21.14 16.21 -4.49
C LEU A 32 -22.24 17.12 -3.92
N GLN A 33 -22.52 18.26 -4.56
CA GLN A 33 -23.54 19.23 -4.12
C GLN A 33 -23.38 19.70 -2.65
N ILE A 34 -22.15 19.70 -2.15
CA ILE A 34 -21.79 20.21 -0.82
C ILE A 34 -21.26 21.64 -0.93
N HIS A 35 -21.55 22.47 0.06
CA HIS A 35 -21.15 23.88 0.06
C HIS A 35 -19.63 24.09 0.09
N THR A 36 -18.88 23.15 0.66
CA THR A 36 -17.44 23.26 0.78
C THR A 36 -16.79 21.93 0.48
N VAL A 37 -15.92 21.91 -0.53
CA VAL A 37 -15.04 20.77 -0.78
C VAL A 37 -13.78 20.94 0.07
N PRO A 38 -13.43 19.97 0.92
CA PRO A 38 -12.22 20.06 1.74
C PRO A 38 -10.95 20.07 0.87
N THR A 39 -9.83 20.46 1.47
CA THR A 39 -8.51 20.29 0.85
C THR A 39 -8.25 18.82 0.59
N LEU A 40 -7.76 18.50 -0.61
CA LEU A 40 -7.36 17.14 -0.96
C LEU A 40 -5.90 16.95 -0.57
N HIS A 41 -5.67 16.03 0.36
CA HIS A 41 -4.32 15.55 0.69
C HIS A 41 -4.13 14.20 0.01
N PHE A 42 -3.09 14.08 -0.81
CA PHE A 42 -2.76 12.85 -1.53
C PHE A 42 -1.65 12.11 -0.78
N HIS A 43 -1.81 10.81 -0.62
CA HIS A 43 -0.83 9.95 0.04
C HIS A 43 -0.66 8.68 -0.78
N PHE A 44 0.58 8.36 -1.13
CA PHE A 44 0.87 7.09 -1.80
C PHE A 44 0.55 5.92 -0.87
N ASP A 45 -0.19 4.95 -1.40
CA ASP A 45 -0.60 3.76 -0.68
C ASP A 45 0.53 2.72 -0.62
N ARG A 46 1.21 2.65 0.53
CA ARG A 46 2.28 1.67 0.81
C ARG A 46 1.76 0.34 1.37
N THR A 47 0.45 0.11 1.40
CA THR A 47 -0.09 -1.13 1.99
C THR A 47 0.34 -2.38 1.22
N THR A 48 0.55 -2.29 -0.10
CA THR A 48 1.06 -3.37 -0.93
C THR A 48 2.48 -3.80 -0.56
N GLU A 49 3.40 -2.84 -0.40
CA GLU A 49 4.78 -3.10 0.07
C GLU A 49 4.75 -3.78 1.44
N ARG A 50 3.97 -3.23 2.37
CA ARG A 50 3.84 -3.78 3.72
C ARG A 50 3.24 -5.19 3.71
N ALA A 51 2.27 -5.46 2.85
CA ALA A 51 1.69 -6.79 2.71
C ALA A 51 2.70 -7.79 2.15
N ALA A 52 3.52 -7.39 1.18
CA ALA A 52 4.58 -8.22 0.63
C ALA A 52 5.67 -8.54 1.68
N GLU A 53 6.09 -7.54 2.46
CA GLU A 53 7.01 -7.74 3.59
C GLU A 53 6.42 -8.71 4.63
N MET A 54 5.16 -8.52 5.00
CA MET A 54 4.47 -9.38 5.96
C MET A 54 4.38 -10.83 5.45
N ASN A 55 4.02 -11.04 4.19
CA ASN A 55 3.99 -12.37 3.57
C ASN A 55 5.38 -13.03 3.56
N SER A 56 6.45 -12.25 3.31
CA SER A 56 7.82 -12.73 3.39
C SER A 56 8.20 -13.18 4.80
N LEU A 57 7.83 -12.40 5.83
CA LEU A 57 8.06 -12.75 7.23
C LEU A 57 7.30 -14.02 7.64
N ILE A 58 6.03 -14.16 7.24
CA ILE A 58 5.23 -15.37 7.49
C ILE A 58 5.87 -16.59 6.82
N SER A 59 6.27 -16.46 5.56
CA SER A 59 6.90 -17.55 4.79
C SER A 59 8.21 -17.99 5.45
N ARG A 60 9.02 -17.03 5.91
CA ARG A 60 10.27 -17.31 6.64
C ARG A 60 10.01 -18.05 7.96
N ALA A 61 9.03 -17.60 8.75
CA ALA A 61 8.70 -18.24 10.03
C ALA A 61 8.22 -19.68 9.84
N ASN A 62 7.39 -19.93 8.81
CA ASN A 62 6.93 -21.27 8.48
C ASN A 62 8.08 -22.18 8.00
N ALA A 63 9.00 -21.66 7.19
CA ALA A 63 10.17 -22.42 6.75
C ALA A 63 11.09 -22.80 7.93
N MET A 64 11.31 -21.90 8.89
CA MET A 64 12.10 -22.21 10.09
C MET A 64 11.45 -23.31 10.93
N ARG A 65 10.12 -23.24 11.16
CA ARG A 65 9.38 -24.27 11.91
C ARG A 65 9.46 -25.64 11.24
N ALA A 66 9.33 -25.69 9.91
CA ALA A 66 9.44 -26.95 9.17
C ALA A 66 10.84 -27.58 9.32
N VAL A 67 11.91 -26.77 9.36
CA VAL A 67 13.27 -27.27 9.58
C VAL A 67 13.44 -27.80 11.02
N ASP A 68 12.88 -27.10 12.01
CA ASP A 68 12.92 -27.53 13.41
C ASP A 68 12.15 -28.84 13.65
N GLU A 69 11.01 -29.03 12.98
CA GLU A 69 10.23 -30.28 13.05
C GLU A 69 10.97 -31.46 12.42
N VAL A 70 11.60 -31.27 11.26
CA VAL A 70 12.39 -32.32 10.58
C VAL A 70 13.66 -32.68 11.37
N ALA A 71 14.27 -31.72 12.06
CA ALA A 71 15.43 -31.98 12.92
C ALA A 71 15.07 -32.66 14.25
N GLY A 72 13.81 -32.58 14.69
CA GLY A 72 13.30 -33.24 15.90
C GLY A 72 12.88 -34.70 15.70
N GLU A 73 12.68 -35.12 14.46
CA GLU A 73 12.45 -36.51 14.06
C GLU A 73 13.79 -37.19 13.73
N GLU A 74 14.64 -37.46 14.73
CA GLU A 74 15.73 -38.42 14.50
C GLU A 74 15.14 -39.82 14.20
N PRO A 75 15.63 -40.53 13.18
CA PRO A 75 15.14 -41.86 12.87
C PRO A 75 15.48 -42.79 14.02
N ASN A 76 14.45 -43.28 14.69
CA ASN A 76 14.57 -44.30 15.72
C ASN A 76 14.93 -45.63 15.02
N ASP A 77 16.22 -45.89 14.85
CA ASP A 77 16.80 -47.18 14.45
C ASP A 77 16.56 -48.27 15.51
#